data_AF-A0AAD8ZCG5-F1
#
_entry.id   AF-A0AAD8ZCG5-F1
#
_cell.length_a   1.000
_cell.length_b   1.000
_cell.length_c   1.000
_cell.angle_alpha   90.00
_cell.angle_beta   90.00
_cell.angle_gamma   90.00
#
_symmetry.space_group_name_H-M   'P 1'
#
loop_
_entity.id
_entity.type
_entity.pdbx_description
1 polymer ?
#
loop_
_entity_poly.entity_id
_entity_poly.type
_entity_poly.pdbx_seq_one_letter_code
_entity_poly.pdbx_strand_id
1 'polypeptide(L)'
;MEAQFITKDAGLTFWLARPQDFDEVMAISNGIYGGKDYLPHRYHTWMTEPGRVVIIARRGGKLVALDSGLVVDGGQTVVMEGLRVCMSERGHGVAGVIQQVTDSYVKQVYPSVNTKRLTRGDNPPPEKLSKFTVLAQRVSPKPFFAILSLCGEAESFKGFVLGLRAKLDTMEKLNDNKNCLVAVKDSHQLKALLLDPDLSSRLQLPGGAIIQDWQPLKPIESNLEILERRNLTWLANCASDKPTFMSFHTPAYPIPFNGGSLRFNIDMFGANLSLARKALIAHLEQETGEFHKCVLVNIYMPQTIWEGMREFCEGHEGVKQCRNYWSQLFLEQEIP
;
A
#
# COMPACT_ATOMS: atom_id res chain seq x y z
N MET A 1 -11.25 -7.99 25.42
CA MET A 1 -11.84 -9.00 24.52
C MET A 1 -11.23 -10.34 24.90
N GLU A 2 -12.06 -11.34 25.15
CA GLU A 2 -11.56 -12.68 25.50
C GLU A 2 -10.84 -13.33 24.31
N ALA A 3 -9.92 -14.26 24.58
CA ALA A 3 -9.25 -15.01 23.52
C ALA A 3 -10.25 -15.93 22.83
N GLN A 4 -10.45 -15.75 21.52
CA GLN A 4 -11.33 -16.62 20.74
C GLN A 4 -10.51 -17.69 20.01
N PHE A 5 -10.65 -18.93 20.44
CA PHE A 5 -10.08 -20.09 19.77
C PHE A 5 -10.80 -20.34 18.44
N ILE A 6 -10.03 -20.66 17.40
CA ILE A 6 -10.56 -20.99 16.07
C ILE A 6 -10.47 -22.50 15.84
N THR A 7 -9.25 -23.03 15.80
CA THR A 7 -9.01 -24.45 15.50
C THR A 7 -7.59 -24.88 15.88
N LYS A 8 -7.31 -26.17 15.73
CA LYS A 8 -5.98 -26.77 15.86
C LYS A 8 -5.66 -27.56 14.59
N ASP A 9 -4.49 -27.31 14.01
CA ASP A 9 -4.01 -28.01 12.81
C ASP A 9 -2.47 -28.03 12.79
N ALA A 10 -1.85 -29.08 12.25
CA ALA A 10 -0.39 -29.25 12.12
C ALA A 10 0.42 -28.97 13.41
N GLY A 11 -0.15 -29.29 14.58
CA GLY A 11 0.45 -29.01 15.89
C GLY A 11 0.48 -27.52 16.27
N LEU A 12 -0.28 -26.69 15.57
CA LEU A 12 -0.52 -25.27 15.86
C LEU A 12 -1.94 -25.09 16.39
N THR A 13 -2.11 -24.10 17.26
CA THR A 13 -3.44 -23.61 17.66
C THR A 13 -3.66 -22.22 17.08
N PHE A 14 -4.85 -21.95 16.57
CA PHE A 14 -5.21 -20.72 15.88
C PHE A 14 -6.24 -19.94 16.67
N TRP A 15 -6.05 -18.63 16.73
CA TRP A 15 -6.85 -17.72 17.57
C TRP A 15 -7.09 -16.42 16.81
N LEU A 16 -8.20 -15.75 17.11
CA LEU A 16 -8.33 -14.35 16.73
C LEU A 16 -7.31 -13.52 17.50
N ALA A 17 -6.62 -12.65 16.79
CA ALA A 17 -5.68 -11.72 17.39
C ALA A 17 -6.41 -10.68 18.26
N ARG A 18 -5.75 -10.22 19.31
CA ARG A 18 -6.25 -9.16 20.19
C ARG A 18 -5.22 -8.06 20.35
N PRO A 19 -5.61 -6.86 20.84
CA PRO A 19 -4.65 -5.82 21.17
C PRO A 19 -3.51 -6.29 22.08
N GLN A 20 -3.75 -7.23 22.99
CA GLN A 20 -2.77 -7.76 23.94
C GLN A 20 -1.69 -8.64 23.30
N ASP A 21 -1.93 -9.18 22.10
CA ASP A 21 -0.93 -10.02 21.42
C ASP A 21 0.14 -9.17 20.69
N PHE A 22 0.06 -7.83 20.76
CA PHE A 22 0.95 -6.90 20.06
C PHE A 22 2.44 -7.20 20.26
N ASP A 23 2.91 -7.29 21.50
CA ASP A 23 4.34 -7.48 21.79
C ASP A 23 4.88 -8.79 21.20
N GLU A 24 4.10 -9.87 21.28
CA GLU A 24 4.47 -11.16 20.68
C GLU A 24 4.47 -11.11 19.14
N VAL A 25 3.51 -10.40 18.54
CA VAL A 25 3.46 -10.18 17.08
C VAL A 25 4.66 -9.35 16.63
N MET A 26 5.03 -8.31 17.39
CA MET A 26 6.21 -7.49 17.10
C MET A 26 7.49 -8.32 17.22
N ALA A 27 7.58 -9.23 18.19
CA ALA A 27 8.73 -10.11 18.35
C ALA A 27 8.98 -10.99 17.11
N ILE A 28 7.93 -11.57 16.52
CA ILE A 28 8.07 -12.37 15.27
C ILE A 28 8.24 -11.50 14.01
N SER A 29 7.95 -10.21 14.11
CA SER A 29 8.09 -9.22 13.02
C SER A 29 9.42 -8.46 13.07
N ASN A 30 10.29 -8.75 14.04
CA ASN A 30 11.55 -8.05 14.20
C ASN A 30 12.42 -8.15 12.92
N GLY A 31 12.98 -7.02 12.49
CA GLY A 31 13.83 -6.91 11.30
C GLY A 31 13.09 -7.00 9.96
N ILE A 32 11.76 -7.17 9.93
CA ILE A 32 10.96 -7.20 8.70
C ILE A 32 11.15 -5.89 7.92
N TYR A 33 11.38 -6.02 6.61
CA TYR A 33 11.64 -4.93 5.67
C TYR A 33 12.80 -3.98 6.07
N GLY A 34 13.77 -4.46 6.86
CA GLY A 34 14.89 -3.64 7.32
C GLY A 34 14.44 -2.50 8.24
N GLY A 35 13.42 -2.73 9.06
CA GLY A 35 12.87 -1.75 9.99
C GLY A 35 11.78 -0.85 9.39
N LYS A 36 11.44 -1.02 8.11
CA LYS A 36 10.42 -0.22 7.40
C LYS A 36 9.00 -0.80 7.54
N ASP A 37 8.77 -1.61 8.58
CA ASP A 37 7.51 -2.31 8.77
C ASP A 37 6.38 -1.34 9.16
N TYR A 38 5.23 -1.53 8.54
CA TYR A 38 4.01 -0.75 8.77
C TYR A 38 3.12 -1.38 9.85
N LEU A 39 3.30 -2.69 10.13
CA LEU A 39 2.44 -3.42 11.05
C LEU A 39 2.40 -2.82 12.46
N PRO A 40 3.51 -2.33 13.06
CA PRO A 40 3.46 -1.71 14.39
C PRO A 40 2.45 -0.55 14.46
N HIS A 41 2.37 0.26 13.41
CA HIS A 41 1.41 1.38 13.35
C HIS A 41 -0.03 0.90 13.09
N ARG A 42 -0.21 -0.15 12.29
CA ARG A 42 -1.54 -0.61 11.85
C ARG A 42 -2.23 -1.58 12.81
N TYR A 43 -1.46 -2.32 13.63
CA TYR A 43 -1.95 -3.46 14.39
C TYR A 43 -3.18 -3.15 15.25
N HIS A 44 -3.13 -2.06 16.03
CA HIS A 44 -4.24 -1.72 16.93
C HIS A 44 -5.51 -1.33 16.16
N THR A 45 -5.37 -0.57 15.07
CA THR A 45 -6.51 -0.21 14.21
C THR A 45 -7.14 -1.45 13.56
N TRP A 46 -6.32 -2.45 13.20
CA TRP A 46 -6.83 -3.70 12.63
C TRP A 46 -7.75 -4.47 13.58
N MET A 47 -7.56 -4.36 14.89
CA MET A 47 -8.38 -5.07 15.89
C MET A 47 -9.81 -4.54 15.94
N THR A 48 -10.04 -3.34 15.41
CA THR A 48 -11.34 -2.66 15.41
C THR A 48 -11.86 -2.36 14.01
N GLU A 49 -11.12 -2.75 12.95
CA GLU A 49 -11.49 -2.42 11.58
C GLU A 49 -12.66 -3.30 11.10
N PRO A 50 -13.80 -2.71 10.67
CA PRO A 50 -14.93 -3.49 10.17
C PRO A 50 -14.55 -4.34 8.95
N GLY A 51 -14.98 -5.60 8.95
CA GLY A 51 -14.66 -6.55 7.88
C GLY A 51 -13.26 -7.15 7.96
N ARG A 52 -12.44 -6.78 8.96
CA ARG A 52 -11.12 -7.36 9.14
C ARG A 52 -11.14 -8.62 10.01
N VAL A 53 -10.39 -9.61 9.56
CA VAL A 53 -10.00 -10.79 10.31
C VAL A 53 -8.48 -10.77 10.48
N VAL A 54 -8.02 -11.03 11.71
CA VAL A 54 -6.60 -11.22 12.01
C VAL A 54 -6.47 -12.50 12.82
N ILE A 55 -5.70 -13.46 12.31
CA ILE A 55 -5.47 -14.75 12.96
C ILE A 55 -4.01 -14.84 13.37
N ILE A 56 -3.79 -15.36 14.58
CA ILE A 56 -2.46 -15.74 15.07
C ILE A 56 -2.37 -17.25 15.25
N ALA A 57 -1.21 -17.81 14.98
CA ALA A 57 -0.89 -19.21 15.24
C ALA A 57 0.10 -19.32 16.39
N ARG A 58 -0.12 -20.31 17.26
CA ARG A 58 0.74 -20.62 18.40
C ARG A 58 1.22 -22.07 18.36
N ARG A 59 2.49 -22.30 18.71
CA ARG A 59 3.09 -23.63 18.93
C ARG A 59 3.57 -23.73 20.37
N GLY A 60 3.04 -24.69 21.12
CA GLY A 60 3.37 -24.84 22.55
C GLY A 60 3.13 -23.55 23.35
N GLY A 61 2.06 -22.81 23.03
CA GLY A 61 1.71 -21.53 23.65
C GLY A 61 2.40 -20.29 23.05
N LYS A 62 3.52 -20.44 22.34
CA LYS A 62 4.28 -19.30 21.78
C LYS A 62 3.71 -18.86 20.43
N LEU A 63 3.57 -17.55 20.21
CA LEU A 63 3.16 -16.98 18.92
C LEU A 63 4.23 -17.25 17.85
N VAL A 64 3.83 -17.83 16.73
CA VAL A 64 4.74 -18.19 15.64
C VAL A 64 4.34 -17.63 14.28
N ALA A 65 3.09 -17.25 14.09
CA ALA A 65 2.64 -16.63 12.85
C ALA A 65 1.44 -15.71 13.06
N LEU A 66 1.25 -14.79 12.10
CA LEU A 66 0.09 -13.93 11.97
C LEU A 66 -0.31 -13.84 10.49
N ASP A 67 -1.60 -13.77 10.20
CA ASP A 67 -2.14 -13.45 8.89
C ASP A 67 -3.39 -12.56 9.03
N SER A 68 -3.65 -11.70 8.05
CA SER A 68 -4.83 -10.82 8.08
C SER A 68 -5.54 -10.79 6.73
N GLY A 69 -6.87 -10.74 6.78
CA GLY A 69 -7.73 -10.50 5.63
C GLY A 69 -8.70 -9.36 5.90
N LEU A 70 -8.90 -8.48 4.92
CA LEU A 70 -9.95 -7.46 4.93
C LEU A 70 -11.02 -7.82 3.90
N VAL A 71 -12.26 -7.97 4.33
CA VAL A 71 -13.39 -8.21 3.43
C VAL A 71 -13.77 -6.91 2.72
N VAL A 72 -13.83 -6.99 1.39
CA VAL A 72 -14.06 -5.86 0.47
C VAL A 72 -15.05 -6.27 -0.62
N ASP A 73 -15.29 -5.38 -1.57
CA ASP A 73 -16.12 -5.62 -2.76
C ASP A 73 -17.55 -6.07 -2.40
N GLY A 74 -18.14 -5.46 -1.37
CA GLY A 74 -19.49 -5.82 -0.89
C GLY A 74 -19.56 -7.23 -0.27
N GLY A 75 -18.47 -7.75 0.27
CA GLY A 75 -18.44 -9.06 0.91
C GLY A 75 -18.09 -10.22 -0.02
N GLN A 76 -17.65 -9.96 -1.25
CA GLN A 76 -17.33 -10.99 -2.24
C GLN A 76 -15.84 -11.36 -2.26
N THR A 77 -14.98 -10.45 -1.81
CA THR A 77 -13.52 -10.62 -1.88
C THR A 77 -12.88 -10.35 -0.54
N VAL A 78 -11.82 -11.08 -0.20
CA VAL A 78 -10.92 -10.76 0.91
C VAL A 78 -9.56 -10.33 0.40
N VAL A 79 -9.06 -9.18 0.87
CA VAL A 79 -7.71 -8.69 0.60
C VAL A 79 -6.78 -9.18 1.71
N MET A 80 -5.82 -10.03 1.36
CA MET A 80 -4.86 -10.62 2.28
C MET A 80 -3.63 -9.73 2.47
N GLU A 81 -3.21 -9.53 3.71
CA GLU A 81 -2.04 -8.75 4.06
C GLU A 81 -1.43 -9.14 5.41
N GLY A 82 -0.24 -8.64 5.71
CA GLY A 82 0.31 -8.74 7.05
C GLY A 82 0.86 -10.12 7.43
N LEU A 83 0.97 -11.08 6.49
CA LEU A 83 1.56 -12.40 6.77
C LEU A 83 2.92 -12.26 7.48
N ARG A 84 3.06 -12.92 8.64
CA ARG A 84 4.30 -13.03 9.42
C ARG A 84 4.50 -14.48 9.84
N VAL A 85 5.75 -14.93 9.76
CA VAL A 85 6.18 -16.22 10.31
C VAL A 85 7.50 -16.01 11.05
N CYS A 86 7.55 -16.47 12.29
CA CYS A 86 8.74 -16.48 13.13
C CYS A 86 9.91 -17.14 12.40
N MET A 87 11.12 -16.58 12.54
CA MET A 87 12.29 -17.03 11.79
C MET A 87 12.57 -18.53 11.95
N SER A 88 12.42 -19.08 13.15
CA SER A 88 12.66 -20.51 13.42
C SER A 88 11.64 -21.45 12.76
N GLU A 89 10.48 -20.93 12.34
CA GLU A 89 9.39 -21.73 11.75
C GLU A 89 9.29 -21.54 10.23
N ARG A 90 10.10 -20.65 9.64
CA ARG A 90 10.15 -20.48 8.19
C ARG A 90 10.70 -21.73 7.51
N GLY A 91 10.16 -22.05 6.33
CA GLY A 91 10.51 -23.28 5.59
C GLY A 91 9.75 -24.53 6.04
N HIS A 92 8.98 -24.46 7.14
CA HIS A 92 8.24 -25.61 7.69
C HIS A 92 6.74 -25.60 7.33
N GLY A 93 6.34 -24.88 6.28
CA GLY A 93 4.95 -24.87 5.80
C GLY A 93 3.96 -23.99 6.59
N VAL A 94 4.35 -23.40 7.73
CA VAL A 94 3.46 -22.61 8.62
C VAL A 94 2.66 -21.53 7.90
N ALA A 95 3.28 -20.82 6.94
CA ALA A 95 2.61 -19.81 6.13
C ALA A 95 1.39 -20.35 5.37
N GLY A 96 1.50 -21.55 4.79
CA GLY A 96 0.40 -22.17 4.06
C GLY A 96 -0.74 -22.58 4.97
N VAL A 97 -0.40 -23.15 6.14
CA VAL A 97 -1.40 -23.60 7.12
C VAL A 97 -2.19 -22.41 7.68
N ILE A 98 -1.52 -21.34 8.11
CA ILE A 98 -2.25 -20.17 8.63
C ILE A 98 -3.12 -19.52 7.57
N GLN A 99 -2.65 -19.43 6.32
CA GLN A 99 -3.47 -18.90 5.21
C GLN A 99 -4.71 -19.75 4.96
N GLN A 100 -4.61 -21.08 4.99
CA GLN A 100 -5.76 -21.98 4.84
C GLN A 100 -6.78 -21.81 5.98
N VAL A 101 -6.30 -21.67 7.22
CA VAL A 101 -7.16 -21.40 8.37
C VAL A 101 -7.83 -20.03 8.25
N THR A 102 -7.11 -18.99 7.81
CA THR A 102 -7.68 -17.67 7.56
C THR A 102 -8.74 -17.69 6.47
N ASP A 103 -8.45 -18.31 5.32
CA ASP A 103 -9.39 -18.47 4.22
C ASP A 103 -10.68 -19.17 4.70
N SER A 104 -10.54 -20.27 5.46
CA SER A 104 -11.67 -21.05 6.00
C SER A 104 -12.51 -20.25 7.00
N TYR A 105 -11.85 -19.53 7.92
CA TYR A 105 -12.53 -18.71 8.91
C TYR A 105 -13.25 -17.51 8.29
N VAL A 106 -12.61 -16.84 7.32
CA VAL A 106 -13.24 -15.75 6.57
C VAL A 106 -14.47 -16.27 5.84
N LYS A 107 -14.39 -17.42 5.17
CA LYS A 107 -15.53 -18.04 4.48
C LYS A 107 -16.67 -18.40 5.44
N GLN A 108 -16.34 -18.84 6.65
CA GLN A 108 -17.34 -19.15 7.69
C GLN A 108 -18.08 -17.89 8.16
N VAL A 109 -17.35 -16.79 8.41
CA VAL A 109 -17.94 -15.54 8.91
C VAL A 109 -18.62 -14.73 7.79
N TYR A 110 -18.08 -14.80 6.58
CA TYR A 110 -18.55 -14.11 5.39
C TYR A 110 -18.77 -15.12 4.23
N PRO A 111 -19.88 -15.87 4.24
CA PRO A 111 -20.13 -16.95 3.27
C PRO A 111 -20.12 -16.52 1.81
N SER A 112 -20.40 -15.25 1.55
CA SER A 112 -20.38 -14.64 0.22
C SER A 112 -18.97 -14.46 -0.36
N VAL A 113 -17.93 -14.47 0.47
CA VAL A 113 -16.54 -14.33 -0.01
C VAL A 113 -16.18 -15.57 -0.82
N ASN A 114 -15.81 -15.39 -2.08
CA ASN A 114 -15.41 -16.46 -3.00
C ASN A 114 -14.03 -16.22 -3.62
N THR A 115 -13.43 -15.08 -3.32
CA THR A 115 -12.21 -14.61 -3.96
C THR A 115 -11.26 -14.08 -2.90
N LYS A 116 -9.99 -14.44 -2.99
CA LYS A 116 -8.91 -13.78 -2.26
C LYS A 116 -8.03 -12.99 -3.20
N ARG A 117 -7.59 -11.85 -2.71
CA ARG A 117 -6.81 -10.86 -3.44
C ARG A 117 -5.59 -10.46 -2.64
N LEU A 118 -4.46 -10.26 -3.29
CA LEU A 118 -3.27 -9.74 -2.61
C LEU A 118 -2.37 -8.98 -3.57
N THR A 119 -1.49 -8.17 -3.00
CA THR A 119 -0.35 -7.62 -3.72
C THR A 119 0.97 -8.14 -3.17
N ARG A 120 1.98 -8.25 -4.03
CA ARG A 120 3.30 -8.78 -3.67
C ARG A 120 4.44 -7.96 -4.26
N GLY A 121 5.45 -7.73 -3.44
CA GLY A 121 6.67 -7.00 -3.82
C GLY A 121 7.78 -7.88 -4.40
N ASP A 122 7.65 -9.19 -4.27
CA ASP A 122 8.60 -10.19 -4.77
C ASP A 122 8.12 -10.82 -6.08
N ASN A 123 9.05 -11.43 -6.83
CA ASN A 123 8.74 -12.20 -8.04
C ASN A 123 8.70 -13.70 -7.69
N PRO A 124 7.52 -14.29 -7.42
CA PRO A 124 7.43 -15.70 -7.07
C PRO A 124 7.83 -16.61 -8.26
N PRO A 125 8.35 -17.82 -7.98
CA PRO A 125 8.53 -18.84 -9.01
C PRO A 125 7.22 -19.15 -9.76
N PRO A 126 7.27 -19.53 -11.05
CA PRO A 126 6.08 -19.81 -11.87
C PRO A 126 5.08 -20.78 -11.21
N GLU A 127 5.58 -21.82 -10.54
CA GLU A 127 4.76 -22.82 -9.83
C GLU A 127 3.93 -22.23 -8.67
N LYS A 128 4.43 -21.18 -8.03
CA LYS A 128 3.68 -20.47 -6.98
C LYS A 128 2.72 -19.45 -7.59
N LEU A 129 3.09 -18.88 -8.74
CA LEU A 129 2.28 -17.90 -9.44
C LEU A 129 1.08 -18.53 -10.17
N SER A 130 1.21 -19.78 -10.63
CA SER A 130 0.16 -20.51 -11.37
C SER A 130 -1.14 -20.74 -10.57
N LYS A 131 -1.09 -20.54 -9.25
CA LYS A 131 -2.27 -20.60 -8.37
C LYS A 131 -3.11 -19.33 -8.40
N PHE A 132 -2.63 -18.28 -9.05
CA PHE A 132 -3.24 -16.97 -9.07
C PHE A 132 -3.50 -16.52 -10.51
N THR A 133 -4.60 -15.81 -10.69
CA THR A 133 -4.81 -14.92 -11.82
C THR A 133 -4.00 -13.64 -11.57
N VAL A 134 -3.10 -13.29 -12.50
CA VAL A 134 -2.36 -12.03 -12.45
C VAL A 134 -3.22 -10.94 -13.08
N LEU A 135 -3.75 -10.05 -12.26
CA LEU A 135 -4.63 -8.96 -12.72
C LEU A 135 -3.85 -7.75 -13.22
N ALA A 136 -2.71 -7.47 -12.59
CA ALA A 136 -1.78 -6.47 -13.06
C ALA A 136 -0.37 -6.72 -12.51
N GLN A 137 0.60 -6.15 -13.21
CA GLN A 137 1.98 -6.14 -12.78
C GLN A 137 2.56 -4.76 -13.05
N ARG A 138 2.95 -4.06 -11.99
CA ARG A 138 3.89 -2.95 -12.11
C ARG A 138 5.28 -3.56 -12.07
N VAL A 139 5.89 -3.73 -13.23
CA VAL A 139 7.29 -4.13 -13.39
C VAL A 139 8.05 -3.04 -14.11
N SER A 140 9.36 -3.09 -13.98
CA SER A 140 10.22 -2.32 -14.86
C SER A 140 11.27 -3.27 -15.45
N PRO A 141 11.62 -3.16 -16.75
CA PRO A 141 12.74 -3.91 -17.31
C PRO A 141 13.99 -3.55 -16.51
N LYS A 142 14.83 -4.55 -16.23
CA LYS A 142 16.10 -4.28 -15.54
C LYS A 142 16.83 -3.16 -16.30
N PRO A 143 17.39 -2.16 -15.60
CA PRO A 143 17.71 -2.12 -14.17
C PRO A 143 16.69 -1.40 -13.28
N PHE A 144 15.49 -1.10 -13.77
CA PHE A 144 14.57 -0.17 -13.11
C PHE A 144 13.68 -0.81 -12.01
N PHE A 145 13.05 0.03 -11.18
CA PHE A 145 12.19 -0.38 -10.06
C PHE A 145 10.73 -0.01 -10.31
N ALA A 146 9.80 -0.75 -9.70
CA ALA A 146 8.36 -0.50 -9.81
C ALA A 146 7.86 0.64 -8.90
N ILE A 147 8.64 1.01 -7.88
CA ILE A 147 8.30 2.00 -6.85
C ILE A 147 9.52 2.89 -6.65
N LEU A 148 9.34 4.20 -6.73
CA LEU A 148 10.38 5.17 -6.39
C LEU A 148 10.36 5.41 -4.88
N SER A 149 11.44 5.02 -4.20
CA SER A 149 11.53 5.08 -2.73
C SER A 149 12.60 6.07 -2.30
N LEU A 150 12.19 7.20 -1.75
CA LEU A 150 13.05 8.32 -1.34
C LEU A 150 13.19 8.37 0.18
N CYS A 151 14.39 8.67 0.66
CA CYS A 151 14.66 8.80 2.09
C CYS A 151 15.67 9.89 2.37
N GLY A 152 15.45 10.67 3.44
CA GLY A 152 16.36 11.70 3.91
C GLY A 152 15.93 12.25 5.27
N GLU A 153 16.84 12.95 5.94
CA GLU A 153 16.52 13.68 7.17
C GLU A 153 15.55 14.83 6.90
N ALA A 154 14.73 15.19 7.88
CA ALA A 154 13.67 16.21 7.73
C ALA A 154 14.16 17.50 7.05
N GLU A 155 15.27 18.08 7.51
CA GLU A 155 15.83 19.31 6.95
C GLU A 155 16.33 19.13 5.50
N SER A 156 16.96 18.00 5.21
CA SER A 156 17.35 17.65 3.85
C SER A 156 16.12 17.44 2.95
N PHE A 157 15.04 16.89 3.49
CA PHE A 157 13.80 16.68 2.76
C PHE A 157 13.10 18.00 2.43
N LYS A 158 13.10 18.97 3.35
CA LYS A 158 12.60 20.34 3.08
C LYS A 158 13.40 21.01 1.96
N GLY A 159 14.73 20.96 2.02
CA GLY A 159 15.61 21.47 0.96
C GLY A 159 15.35 20.79 -0.38
N PHE A 160 15.13 19.47 -0.37
CA PHE A 160 14.79 18.70 -1.56
C PHE A 160 13.49 19.17 -2.21
N VAL A 161 12.42 19.38 -1.43
CA VAL A 161 11.13 19.87 -1.94
C VAL A 161 11.26 21.25 -2.58
N LEU A 162 11.99 22.17 -1.93
CA LEU A 162 12.29 23.50 -2.49
C LEU A 162 13.08 23.40 -3.82
N GLY A 163 14.05 22.49 -3.87
CA GLY A 163 14.82 22.22 -5.09
C GLY A 163 13.95 21.70 -6.23
N LEU A 164 13.03 20.76 -5.95
CA LEU A 164 12.07 20.27 -6.95
C LEU A 164 11.15 21.37 -7.47
N ARG A 165 10.66 22.25 -6.58
CA ARG A 165 9.85 23.42 -6.94
C ARG A 165 10.60 24.33 -7.92
N ALA A 166 11.83 24.72 -7.59
CA ALA A 166 12.65 25.57 -8.46
C ALA A 166 12.95 24.92 -9.83
N LYS A 167 13.19 23.61 -9.86
CA LYS A 167 13.36 22.84 -11.11
C LYS A 167 12.08 22.90 -11.96
N LEU A 168 10.92 22.67 -11.34
CA LEU A 168 9.63 22.71 -12.04
C LEU A 168 9.35 24.10 -12.61
N ASP A 169 9.54 25.16 -11.83
CA ASP A 169 9.31 26.54 -12.28
C ASP A 169 10.17 26.90 -13.49
N THR A 170 11.41 26.40 -13.54
CA THR A 170 12.31 26.57 -14.69
C THR A 170 11.77 25.83 -15.93
N MET A 171 11.26 24.62 -15.75
CA MET A 171 10.66 23.82 -16.84
C MET A 171 9.34 24.42 -17.37
N GLU A 172 8.54 25.05 -16.51
CA GLU A 172 7.28 25.69 -16.88
C GLU A 172 7.50 27.02 -17.61
N LYS A 173 8.53 27.80 -17.26
CA LYS A 173 8.90 28.99 -18.04
C LYS A 173 9.26 28.68 -19.49
N LEU A 174 9.75 27.46 -19.75
CA LEU A 174 10.13 26.98 -21.08
C LEU A 174 8.95 26.36 -21.85
N ASN A 175 7.85 26.01 -21.17
CA ASN A 175 6.73 25.28 -21.76
C ASN A 175 5.40 25.94 -21.35
N ASP A 176 4.60 26.40 -22.33
CA ASP A 176 3.29 27.02 -22.10
C ASP A 176 2.19 25.99 -21.72
N ASN A 177 2.46 25.18 -20.68
CA ASN A 177 1.69 23.99 -20.35
C ASN A 177 0.70 24.26 -19.20
N LYS A 178 -0.57 24.51 -19.55
CA LYS A 178 -1.68 24.89 -18.64
C LYS A 178 -2.25 23.76 -17.77
N ASN A 179 -1.53 22.66 -17.57
CA ASN A 179 -2.00 21.54 -16.77
C ASN A 179 -2.10 21.92 -15.28
N CYS A 180 -3.31 21.98 -14.73
CA CYS A 180 -3.58 22.32 -13.32
C CYS A 180 -3.95 21.08 -12.50
N LEU A 181 -3.53 21.06 -11.23
CA LEU A 181 -3.96 20.08 -10.22
C LEU A 181 -4.78 20.78 -9.16
N VAL A 182 -5.86 20.14 -8.74
CA VAL A 182 -6.76 20.65 -7.70
C VAL A 182 -6.91 19.59 -6.62
N ALA A 183 -6.94 20.04 -5.37
CA ALA A 183 -7.26 19.19 -4.24
C ALA A 183 -8.75 18.81 -4.26
N VAL A 184 -9.04 17.51 -4.25
CA VAL A 184 -10.40 16.99 -4.20
C VAL A 184 -10.79 16.88 -2.73
N LYS A 185 -11.37 17.95 -2.18
CA LYS A 185 -11.75 18.04 -0.76
C LYS A 185 -13.19 17.61 -0.50
N ASP A 186 -14.05 17.74 -1.49
CA ASP A 186 -15.47 17.41 -1.37
C ASP A 186 -15.69 15.90 -1.57
N SER A 187 -16.28 15.25 -0.56
CA SER A 187 -16.53 13.79 -0.59
C SER A 187 -17.50 13.41 -1.71
N HIS A 188 -18.50 14.25 -2.02
CA HIS A 188 -19.44 13.98 -3.10
C HIS A 188 -18.74 14.04 -4.48
N GLN A 189 -17.88 15.04 -4.70
CA GLN A 189 -17.03 15.13 -5.87
C GLN A 189 -16.10 13.93 -5.99
N LEU A 190 -15.40 13.57 -4.91
CA LEU A 190 -14.51 12.40 -4.90
C LEU A 190 -15.28 11.13 -5.26
N LYS A 191 -16.44 10.91 -4.64
CA LYS A 191 -17.32 9.79 -4.93
C LYS A 191 -17.74 9.74 -6.40
N ALA A 192 -18.18 10.87 -6.96
CA ALA A 192 -18.57 10.96 -8.36
C ALA A 192 -17.40 10.61 -9.31
N LEU A 193 -16.18 11.06 -8.98
CA LEU A 193 -14.97 10.72 -9.72
C LEU A 193 -14.65 9.23 -9.62
N LEU A 194 -14.68 8.69 -8.40
CA LEU A 194 -14.32 7.30 -8.12
C LEU A 194 -15.32 6.31 -8.73
N LEU A 195 -16.60 6.67 -8.86
CA LEU A 195 -17.63 5.79 -9.42
C LEU A 195 -17.84 5.96 -10.94
N ASP A 196 -17.04 6.79 -11.60
CA ASP A 196 -17.10 6.94 -13.05
C ASP A 196 -16.75 5.59 -13.73
N PRO A 197 -17.64 5.01 -14.57
CA PRO A 197 -17.40 3.72 -15.23
C PRO A 197 -16.12 3.68 -16.09
N ASP A 198 -15.70 4.82 -16.62
CA ASP A 198 -14.50 4.94 -17.46
C ASP A 198 -13.24 5.24 -16.65
N LEU A 199 -13.33 5.40 -15.31
CA LEU A 199 -12.18 5.78 -14.48
C LEU A 199 -11.00 4.82 -14.65
N SER A 200 -11.29 3.52 -14.57
CA SER A 200 -10.27 2.46 -14.62
C SER A 200 -9.46 2.49 -15.91
N SER A 201 -10.12 2.62 -17.06
CA SER A 201 -9.46 2.66 -18.37
C SER A 201 -8.74 4.00 -18.58
N ARG A 202 -9.38 5.12 -18.23
CA ARG A 202 -8.85 6.47 -18.41
C ARG A 202 -7.60 6.74 -17.57
N LEU A 203 -7.58 6.30 -16.32
CA LEU A 203 -6.43 6.47 -15.42
C LEU A 203 -5.44 5.29 -15.45
N GLN A 204 -5.74 4.25 -16.24
CA GLN A 204 -4.94 3.03 -16.34
C GLN A 204 -4.73 2.39 -14.96
N LEU A 205 -5.82 2.22 -14.21
CA LEU A 205 -5.77 1.62 -12.87
C LEU A 205 -5.24 0.17 -12.98
N PRO A 206 -4.23 -0.21 -12.19
CA PRO A 206 -3.68 -1.57 -12.23
C PRO A 206 -4.76 -2.59 -11.85
N GLY A 207 -5.11 -3.46 -12.79
CA GLY A 207 -6.16 -4.47 -12.59
C GLY A 207 -7.54 -3.86 -12.35
N GLY A 208 -7.75 -2.61 -12.80
CA GLY A 208 -8.99 -1.86 -12.57
C GLY A 208 -9.22 -1.44 -11.11
N ALA A 209 -8.18 -1.45 -10.28
CA ALA A 209 -8.29 -1.15 -8.85
C ALA A 209 -7.41 0.04 -8.42
N ILE A 210 -7.86 0.71 -7.36
CA ILE A 210 -7.06 1.65 -6.58
C ILE A 210 -6.25 0.83 -5.59
N ILE A 211 -4.92 0.88 -5.68
CA ILE A 211 -4.04 0.19 -4.73
C ILE A 211 -3.60 1.21 -3.69
N GLN A 212 -4.16 1.15 -2.48
CA GLN A 212 -3.81 2.02 -1.36
C GLN A 212 -3.00 1.20 -0.33
N ASP A 213 -1.76 1.57 -0.02
CA ASP A 213 -0.91 0.82 0.93
C ASP A 213 -0.88 -0.69 0.68
N TRP A 214 -0.71 -1.11 -0.58
CA TRP A 214 -0.72 -2.54 -0.97
C TRP A 214 -2.12 -3.21 -0.85
N GLN A 215 -3.18 -2.46 -0.57
CA GLN A 215 -4.58 -2.90 -0.57
C GLN A 215 -5.28 -2.53 -1.89
N PRO A 216 -5.50 -3.50 -2.80
CA PRO A 216 -6.23 -3.28 -4.05
C PRO A 216 -7.76 -3.25 -3.83
N LEU A 217 -8.36 -2.08 -4.00
CA LEU A 217 -9.79 -1.81 -3.85
C LEU A 217 -10.42 -1.44 -5.20
N LYS A 218 -11.51 -2.12 -5.57
CA LYS A 218 -12.27 -1.73 -6.77
C LYS A 218 -12.93 -0.36 -6.54
N PRO A 219 -13.01 0.49 -7.57
CA PRO A 219 -13.69 1.78 -7.51
C PRO A 219 -15.21 1.58 -7.56
N ILE A 220 -15.78 1.06 -6.47
CA ILE A 220 -17.21 0.78 -6.31
C ILE A 220 -17.70 1.30 -4.96
N GLU A 221 -19.01 1.51 -4.86
CA GLU A 221 -19.68 2.11 -3.70
C GLU A 221 -19.26 1.48 -2.36
N SER A 222 -19.27 0.15 -2.28
CA SER A 222 -18.99 -0.58 -1.04
C SER A 222 -17.54 -0.47 -0.55
N ASN A 223 -16.60 -0.03 -1.40
CA ASN A 223 -15.21 0.18 -1.00
C ASN A 223 -14.90 1.64 -0.66
N LEU A 224 -15.79 2.59 -0.96
CA LEU A 224 -15.54 4.01 -0.71
C LEU A 224 -15.35 4.29 0.78
N GLU A 225 -16.16 3.67 1.63
CA GLU A 225 -16.05 3.82 3.08
C GLU A 225 -14.67 3.33 3.59
N ILE A 226 -14.09 2.30 2.96
CA ILE A 226 -12.75 1.82 3.30
C ILE A 226 -11.70 2.89 2.98
N LEU A 227 -11.80 3.51 1.79
CA LEU A 227 -10.89 4.59 1.37
C LEU A 227 -11.04 5.83 2.26
N GLU A 228 -12.27 6.20 2.64
CA GLU A 228 -12.54 7.35 3.51
C GLU A 228 -11.87 7.20 4.89
N ARG A 229 -11.95 6.01 5.49
CA ARG A 229 -11.32 5.71 6.79
C ARG A 229 -9.78 5.82 6.77
N ARG A 230 -9.15 5.88 5.59
CA ARG A 230 -7.69 6.01 5.45
C ARG A 230 -7.19 7.45 5.52
N ASN A 231 -8.10 8.43 5.53
CA ASN A 231 -7.79 9.86 5.60
C ASN A 231 -6.79 10.29 4.50
N LEU A 232 -7.07 9.89 3.27
CA LEU A 232 -6.19 10.16 2.12
C LEU A 232 -6.37 11.59 1.63
N THR A 233 -5.27 12.21 1.21
CA THR A 233 -5.32 13.52 0.55
C THR A 233 -5.23 13.37 -0.96
N TRP A 234 -6.27 13.79 -1.67
CA TRP A 234 -6.45 13.57 -3.11
C TRP A 234 -6.13 14.80 -3.96
N LEU A 235 -5.46 14.58 -5.09
CA LEU A 235 -5.25 15.57 -6.15
C LEU A 235 -5.73 15.00 -7.49
N ALA A 236 -6.43 15.81 -8.29
CA ALA A 236 -6.85 15.46 -9.65
C ALA A 236 -6.63 16.63 -10.61
N ASN A 237 -6.45 16.34 -11.90
CA ASN A 237 -6.38 17.40 -12.91
C ASN A 237 -7.81 17.80 -13.37
N CYS A 238 -8.30 18.92 -12.85
CA CYS A 238 -9.67 19.39 -13.08
C CYS A 238 -9.80 20.27 -14.33
N ALA A 239 -9.20 19.88 -15.46
CA ALA A 239 -9.42 20.59 -16.73
C ALA A 239 -10.79 20.27 -17.36
N SER A 240 -11.49 19.25 -16.85
CA SER A 240 -12.85 18.82 -17.23
C SER A 240 -13.47 17.98 -16.10
N ASP A 241 -14.77 17.67 -16.19
CA ASP A 241 -15.49 16.76 -15.27
C ASP A 241 -14.87 15.34 -15.22
N LYS A 242 -13.98 15.04 -16.16
CA LYS A 242 -13.29 13.76 -16.30
C LYS A 242 -11.76 13.91 -16.20
N PRO A 243 -11.15 13.79 -15.00
CA PRO A 243 -9.70 13.83 -14.85
C PRO A 243 -8.98 12.71 -15.62
N THR A 244 -7.81 13.02 -16.16
CA THR A 244 -6.91 12.07 -16.85
C THR A 244 -5.68 11.72 -16.01
N PHE A 245 -5.56 12.34 -14.84
CA PHE A 245 -4.55 12.11 -13.83
C PHE A 245 -5.17 12.27 -12.45
N MET A 246 -4.86 11.35 -11.56
CA MET A 246 -5.26 11.41 -10.17
C MET A 246 -4.13 10.89 -9.31
N SER A 247 -3.99 11.42 -8.11
CA SER A 247 -3.05 10.91 -7.13
C SER A 247 -3.57 11.12 -5.73
N PHE A 248 -3.05 10.36 -4.78
CA PHE A 248 -3.29 10.59 -3.37
C PHE A 248 -2.07 10.22 -2.55
N HIS A 249 -2.03 10.69 -1.31
CA HIS A 249 -1.09 10.19 -0.31
C HIS A 249 -1.78 9.79 0.99
N THR A 250 -1.13 8.91 1.73
CA THR A 250 -1.52 8.55 3.10
C THR A 250 -0.93 9.54 4.11
N PRO A 251 -1.59 9.82 5.24
CA PRO A 251 -0.95 10.53 6.34
C PRO A 251 0.38 9.88 6.73
N ALA A 252 1.39 10.69 7.07
CA ALA A 252 2.63 10.18 7.62
C ALA A 252 2.41 9.38 8.91
N TYR A 253 3.10 8.24 9.02
CA TYR A 253 3.05 7.38 10.20
C TYR A 253 4.44 6.91 10.64
N PRO A 254 4.62 6.64 11.94
CA PRO A 254 5.91 6.19 12.47
C PRO A 254 6.24 4.76 12.04
N ILE A 255 7.51 4.52 11.74
CA ILE A 255 8.09 3.20 11.48
C ILE A 255 9.37 2.99 12.30
N PRO A 256 9.75 1.74 12.66
CA PRO A 256 10.95 1.46 13.47
C PRO A 256 12.29 1.91 12.85
N PHE A 257 12.32 2.13 11.54
CA PHE A 257 13.52 2.50 10.79
C PHE A 257 14.26 3.70 11.40
N ASN A 258 15.60 3.64 11.44
CA ASN A 258 16.47 4.71 11.92
C ASN A 258 16.10 5.30 13.30
N GLY A 259 15.70 4.46 14.26
CA GLY A 259 15.32 4.92 15.61
C GLY A 259 13.96 5.63 15.66
N GLY A 260 13.09 5.38 14.67
CA GLY A 260 11.78 5.99 14.53
C GLY A 260 11.77 7.02 13.41
N SER A 261 11.41 6.60 12.20
CA SER A 261 11.25 7.48 11.02
C SER A 261 9.78 7.68 10.71
N LEU A 262 9.46 8.70 9.92
CA LEU A 262 8.12 8.86 9.34
C LEU A 262 8.07 8.22 7.97
N ARG A 263 6.95 7.57 7.66
CA ARG A 263 6.68 6.98 6.35
C ARG A 263 5.32 7.43 5.86
N PHE A 264 5.25 7.73 4.57
CA PHE A 264 4.00 7.79 3.84
C PHE A 264 4.18 7.26 2.41
N ASN A 265 3.06 7.04 1.75
CA ASN A 265 3.00 6.52 0.41
C ASN A 265 2.20 7.48 -0.48
N ILE A 266 2.66 7.68 -1.71
CA ILE A 266 1.99 8.48 -2.75
C ILE A 266 1.64 7.54 -3.89
N ASP A 267 0.37 7.43 -4.26
CA ASP A 267 -0.08 6.67 -5.41
C ASP A 267 -0.51 7.65 -6.52
N MET A 268 -0.01 7.41 -7.73
CA MET A 268 -0.31 8.19 -8.93
C MET A 268 -0.93 7.30 -10.01
N PHE A 269 -1.93 7.84 -10.69
CA PHE A 269 -2.64 7.20 -11.79
C PHE A 269 -2.74 8.16 -12.98
N GLY A 270 -2.65 7.62 -14.18
CA GLY A 270 -2.44 8.38 -15.42
C GLY A 270 -0.96 8.54 -15.79
N ALA A 271 -0.69 8.69 -17.09
CA ALA A 271 0.66 8.66 -17.66
C ALA A 271 1.23 10.05 -18.01
N ASN A 272 0.66 11.14 -17.49
CA ASN A 272 1.15 12.49 -17.76
C ASN A 272 2.27 12.87 -16.79
N LEU A 273 3.51 12.88 -17.29
CA LEU A 273 4.71 13.18 -16.50
C LEU A 273 4.71 14.60 -15.90
N SER A 274 4.17 15.59 -16.60
CA SER A 274 4.09 16.97 -16.08
C SER A 274 3.16 17.05 -14.87
N LEU A 275 1.99 16.43 -14.95
CA LEU A 275 1.05 16.33 -13.83
C LEU A 275 1.64 15.52 -12.66
N ALA A 276 2.37 14.43 -12.95
CA ALA A 276 3.03 13.63 -11.92
C ALA A 276 4.08 14.43 -11.12
N ARG A 277 4.89 15.25 -11.80
CA ARG A 277 5.87 16.14 -11.14
C ARG A 277 5.18 17.16 -10.24
N LYS A 278 4.11 17.81 -10.72
CA LYS A 278 3.31 18.75 -9.93
C LYS A 278 2.69 18.08 -8.71
N ALA A 279 2.14 16.88 -8.89
CA ALA A 279 1.51 16.11 -7.82
C ALA A 279 2.51 15.70 -6.75
N LEU A 280 3.70 15.24 -7.14
CA LEU A 280 4.76 14.91 -6.20
C LEU A 280 5.04 16.08 -5.26
N ILE A 281 5.32 17.27 -5.82
CA ILE A 281 5.70 18.42 -5.00
C ILE A 281 4.54 18.84 -4.10
N ALA A 282 3.31 18.88 -4.63
CA ALA A 282 2.13 19.25 -3.86
C ALA A 282 1.89 18.31 -2.67
N HIS A 283 2.06 16.99 -2.85
CA HIS A 283 1.95 16.02 -1.76
C HIS A 283 3.09 16.16 -0.74
N LEU A 284 4.33 16.36 -1.20
CA LEU A 284 5.46 16.53 -0.30
C LEU A 284 5.34 17.81 0.54
N GLU A 285 4.92 18.93 -0.06
CA GLU A 285 4.73 20.21 0.63
C GLU A 285 3.68 20.11 1.76
N GLN A 286 2.58 19.40 1.52
CA GLN A 286 1.52 19.22 2.51
C GLN A 286 2.00 18.46 3.76
N GLU A 287 2.91 17.49 3.60
CA GLU A 287 3.43 16.69 4.70
C GLU A 287 4.69 17.30 5.37
N THR A 288 5.35 18.28 4.74
CA THR A 288 6.62 18.84 5.27
C THR A 288 6.54 19.41 6.68
N GLY A 289 5.36 19.87 7.12
CA GLY A 289 5.13 20.39 8.47
C GLY A 289 5.27 19.33 9.57
N GLU A 290 5.08 18.05 9.24
CA GLU A 290 5.13 16.94 10.19
C GLU A 290 6.54 16.34 10.33
N PHE A 291 7.49 16.77 9.50
CA PHE A 291 8.82 16.16 9.45
C PHE A 291 9.73 16.66 10.58
N HIS A 292 9.95 15.80 11.56
CA HIS A 292 10.84 16.05 12.70
C HIS A 292 12.02 15.08 12.77
N LYS A 293 12.04 14.06 11.92
CA LYS A 293 13.05 12.98 11.86
C LYS A 293 13.27 12.55 10.42
N CYS A 294 14.02 11.49 10.20
CA CYS A 294 14.15 10.82 8.92
C CYS A 294 12.78 10.48 8.31
N VAL A 295 12.62 10.76 7.02
CA VAL A 295 11.39 10.56 6.24
C VAL A 295 11.63 9.51 5.17
N LEU A 296 10.65 8.65 4.95
CA LEU A 296 10.61 7.64 3.91
C LEU A 296 9.34 7.82 3.08
N VAL A 297 9.49 8.06 1.78
CA VAL A 297 8.35 8.20 0.85
C VAL A 297 8.44 7.12 -0.20
N ASN A 298 7.37 6.35 -0.37
CA ASN A 298 7.25 5.46 -1.52
C ASN A 298 6.24 6.02 -2.51
N ILE A 299 6.64 6.11 -3.76
CA ILE A 299 5.84 6.69 -4.82
C ILE A 299 5.55 5.59 -5.84
N TYR A 300 4.26 5.32 -6.01
CA TYR A 300 3.73 4.30 -6.91
C TYR A 300 3.13 5.01 -8.13
N MET A 301 3.46 4.54 -9.32
CA MET A 301 3.08 5.21 -10.57
C MET A 301 3.09 4.23 -11.74
N PRO A 302 2.47 4.57 -12.88
CA PRO A 302 2.63 3.82 -14.12
C PRO A 302 4.10 3.77 -14.54
N GLN A 303 4.51 2.64 -15.10
CA GLN A 303 5.89 2.42 -15.55
C GLN A 303 6.36 3.47 -16.58
N THR A 304 5.44 3.92 -17.44
CA THR A 304 5.72 4.87 -18.53
C THR A 304 6.25 6.23 -18.05
N ILE A 305 5.99 6.61 -16.79
CA ILE A 305 6.49 7.88 -16.23
C ILE A 305 7.58 7.70 -15.18
N TRP A 306 7.94 6.45 -14.86
CA TRP A 306 8.85 6.15 -13.75
C TRP A 306 10.24 6.75 -13.94
N GLU A 307 10.84 6.58 -15.11
CA GLU A 307 12.19 7.08 -15.40
C GLU A 307 12.23 8.61 -15.34
N GLY A 308 11.28 9.28 -15.98
CA GLY A 308 11.19 10.74 -15.96
C GLY A 308 10.89 11.33 -14.56
N MET A 309 10.30 10.53 -13.66
CA MET A 309 10.12 10.90 -12.25
C MET A 309 11.37 10.65 -11.41
N ARG A 310 12.12 9.56 -11.66
CA ARG A 310 13.41 9.28 -11.03
C ARG A 310 14.39 10.42 -11.32
N GLU A 311 14.59 10.73 -12.60
CA GLU A 311 15.50 11.80 -13.06
C GLU A 311 15.14 13.16 -12.45
N PHE A 312 13.84 13.44 -12.33
CA PHE A 312 13.37 14.67 -11.70
C PHE A 312 13.81 14.78 -10.23
N CYS A 313 13.83 13.65 -9.52
CA CYS A 313 14.23 13.54 -8.11
C CYS A 313 15.75 13.48 -7.89
N GLU A 314 16.57 13.38 -8.93
CA GLU A 314 18.03 13.27 -8.79
C GLU A 314 18.70 14.63 -8.48
N GLY A 315 19.91 14.60 -7.93
CA GLY A 315 20.76 15.79 -7.77
C GLY A 315 20.62 16.56 -6.45
N HIS A 316 19.94 16.01 -5.43
CA HIS A 316 19.95 16.57 -4.07
C HIS A 316 20.76 15.67 -3.12
N GLU A 317 21.78 16.19 -2.47
CA GLU A 317 22.74 15.38 -1.69
C GLU A 317 22.12 14.70 -0.45
N GLY A 318 21.12 15.34 0.16
CA GLY A 318 20.52 14.89 1.42
C GLY A 318 19.33 13.93 1.28
N VAL A 319 18.83 13.66 0.07
CA VAL A 319 17.71 12.72 -0.18
C VAL A 319 18.17 11.67 -1.17
N LYS A 320 18.06 10.40 -0.77
CA LYS A 320 18.58 9.26 -1.54
C LYS A 320 17.48 8.28 -1.87
N GLN A 321 17.65 7.59 -2.98
CA GLN A 321 16.87 6.40 -3.25
C GLN A 321 17.30 5.28 -2.28
N CYS A 322 16.34 4.69 -1.57
CA CYS A 322 16.65 3.84 -0.41
C CYS A 322 16.13 2.39 -0.51
N ARG A 323 15.34 2.07 -1.55
CA ARG A 323 14.89 0.71 -1.81
C ARG A 323 14.61 0.47 -3.28
N ASN A 324 15.00 -0.73 -3.69
CA ASN A 324 14.84 -1.28 -5.02
C ASN A 324 13.64 -2.24 -5.00
N TYR A 325 12.46 -1.74 -5.36
CA TYR A 325 11.27 -2.57 -5.48
C TYR A 325 11.17 -3.15 -6.88
N TRP A 326 11.34 -4.46 -7.03
CA TRP A 326 11.41 -5.09 -8.35
C TRP A 326 10.05 -5.18 -9.05
N SER A 327 8.97 -5.35 -8.30
CA SER A 327 7.61 -5.42 -8.84
C SER A 327 6.56 -5.09 -7.78
N GLN A 328 5.36 -4.72 -8.23
CA GLN A 328 4.12 -4.87 -7.47
C GLN A 328 3.18 -5.73 -8.31
N LEU A 329 3.06 -7.00 -7.94
CA LEU A 329 2.09 -7.93 -8.52
C LEU A 329 0.75 -7.73 -7.85
N PHE A 330 -0.32 -7.74 -8.63
CA PHE A 330 -1.70 -7.76 -8.17
C PHE A 330 -2.30 -9.09 -8.59
N LEU A 331 -2.59 -9.93 -7.59
CA LEU A 331 -2.97 -11.33 -7.73
C LEU A 331 -4.36 -11.57 -7.16
N GLU A 332 -5.08 -12.49 -7.79
CA GLU A 332 -6.38 -12.97 -7.34
C GLU A 332 -6.45 -14.49 -7.44
N GLN A 333 -7.18 -15.13 -6.53
CA GLN A 333 -7.39 -16.57 -6.50
C GLN A 333 -8.78 -16.85 -5.94
N GLU A 334 -9.49 -17.84 -6.46
CA GLU A 334 -10.74 -18.31 -5.87
C GLU A 334 -10.50 -18.98 -4.52
N ILE A 335 -11.34 -18.67 -3.53
CA ILE A 335 -11.37 -19.38 -2.25
C ILE A 335 -12.26 -20.60 -2.42
N PRO A 336 -11.76 -21.81 -2.10
CA PRO A 336 -12.53 -23.05 -2.16
C PRO A 336 -13.85 -23.05 -1.37
#